data_AF-A0A174TIS6-F1
#
_entry.id   AF-A0A174TIS6-F1
#
_cell.length_a   1.000
_cell.length_b   1.000
_cell.length_c   1.000
_cell.angle_alpha   90.00
_cell.angle_beta   90.00
_cell.angle_gamma   90.00
#
_symmetry.space_group_name_H-M   'P 1'
#
loop_
_entity.id
_entity.type
_entity.pdbx_description
1 polymer ?
#
loop_
_entity_poly.entity_id
_entity_poly.type
_entity_poly.pdbx_seq_one_letter_code
_entity_poly.pdbx_strand_id
1 'polypeptide(L)'
;MSWIGGKFVINDMTEKTLKKAYSSLSSAVRHNADLEEFPYMGTDIMKIKPFHKGKIYGSQEEASKALDESYASWAKEYNVAAAFYDTSAAKETKRIKTLKERLEKEHQKLNDYVKKNDCKNFKAKLITCPKCESKINKKYILRNMCPLCKHDLRSKTVIETTQRYQNNIQKLSDEIHQENLKQKEKLPVRYLVGYCEYIG
;
A
#
# COMPACT_ATOMS: atom_id res chain seq x y z
N MET A 1 -5.73 16.80 23.03
CA MET A 1 -5.85 15.33 23.16
C MET A 1 -5.34 14.70 21.89
N SER A 2 -4.07 14.33 21.88
CA SER A 2 -3.41 13.71 20.73
C SER A 2 -3.60 12.19 20.78
N TRP A 3 -3.76 11.59 19.60
CA TRP A 3 -4.01 10.16 19.44
C TRP A 3 -3.09 9.60 18.37
N ILE A 4 -2.59 8.39 18.57
CA ILE A 4 -1.86 7.63 17.56
C ILE A 4 -2.72 6.48 17.06
N GLY A 5 -2.83 6.35 15.74
CA GLY A 5 -3.56 5.25 15.11
C GLY A 5 -2.73 4.54 14.06
N GLY A 6 -3.07 3.28 13.79
CA GLY A 6 -2.38 2.48 12.78
C GLY A 6 -2.94 1.08 12.65
N LYS A 7 -2.28 0.28 11.81
CA LYS A 7 -2.62 -1.13 11.61
C LYS A 7 -1.37 -1.99 11.51
N PHE A 8 -1.42 -3.21 12.05
CA PHE A 8 -0.37 -4.21 11.89
C PHE A 8 -0.96 -5.62 11.91
N VAL A 9 -0.22 -6.58 11.36
CA VAL A 9 -0.67 -7.97 11.25
C VAL A 9 -0.10 -8.80 12.40
N ILE A 10 -0.93 -9.66 12.99
CA ILE A 10 -0.52 -10.71 13.91
C ILE A 10 -0.95 -12.08 13.38
N ASN A 11 -0.23 -13.12 13.77
CA ASN A 11 -0.44 -14.47 13.25
C ASN A 11 -1.69 -15.14 13.82
N ASP A 12 -1.99 -14.92 15.09
CA ASP A 12 -3.10 -15.54 15.82
C ASP A 12 -3.50 -14.68 17.02
N MET A 13 -4.58 -15.07 17.70
CA MET A 13 -5.08 -14.42 18.93
C MET A 13 -4.65 -15.17 20.20
N THR A 14 -3.52 -15.91 20.16
CA THR A 14 -2.99 -16.58 21.36
C THR A 14 -2.44 -15.56 22.35
N GLU A 15 -2.40 -15.92 23.64
CA GLU A 15 -1.87 -15.05 24.69
C GLU A 15 -0.43 -14.58 24.39
N LYS A 16 0.42 -15.48 23.87
CA LYS A 16 1.80 -15.16 23.50
C LYS A 16 1.87 -14.10 22.41
N THR A 17 1.04 -14.20 21.38
CA THR A 17 1.00 -13.25 20.27
C THR A 17 0.41 -11.92 20.70
N LEU A 18 -0.67 -11.95 21.49
CA LEU A 18 -1.29 -10.74 22.06
C LEU A 18 -0.33 -10.00 22.98
N LYS A 19 0.43 -10.70 23.84
CA LYS A 19 1.44 -10.07 24.70
C LYS A 19 2.49 -9.31 23.89
N LYS A 20 2.92 -9.85 22.75
CA LYS A 20 3.81 -9.15 21.81
C LYS A 20 3.14 -7.94 21.19
N ALA A 21 1.89 -8.09 20.73
CA ALA A 21 1.12 -6.99 20.15
C ALA A 21 0.95 -5.82 21.14
N TYR A 22 0.57 -6.10 22.40
CA TYR A 22 0.49 -5.09 23.47
C TYR A 22 1.84 -4.43 23.75
N SER A 23 2.93 -5.19 23.75
CA SER A 23 4.28 -4.62 23.92
C SER A 23 4.65 -3.68 22.77
N SER A 24 4.32 -4.04 21.52
CA SER A 24 4.53 -3.17 20.36
C SER A 24 3.69 -1.89 20.43
N LEU A 25 2.42 -1.99 20.83
CA LEU A 25 1.53 -0.84 21.04
C LEU A 25 2.05 0.08 22.15
N SER A 26 2.43 -0.49 23.30
CA SER A 26 3.04 0.22 24.42
C SER A 26 4.28 1.00 23.98
N SER A 27 5.17 0.37 23.22
CA SER A 27 6.35 1.04 22.67
C SER A 27 5.98 2.17 21.71
N ALA A 28 4.98 1.99 20.85
CA ALA A 28 4.53 3.02 19.91
C ALA A 28 3.92 4.23 20.63
N VAL A 29 3.09 4.01 21.64
CA VAL A 29 2.51 5.07 22.48
C VAL A 29 3.61 5.85 23.18
N ARG A 30 4.53 5.16 23.87
CA ARG A 30 5.63 5.79 24.61
C ARG A 30 6.58 6.59 23.73
N HIS A 31 6.79 6.16 22.50
CA HIS A 31 7.63 6.88 21.55
C HIS A 31 7.01 8.20 21.07
N ASN A 32 5.68 8.32 21.10
CA ASN A 32 4.96 9.48 20.58
C ASN A 32 4.35 10.37 21.67
N ALA A 33 4.42 9.94 22.93
CA ALA A 33 3.92 10.70 24.07
C ALA A 33 5.02 11.55 24.71
N ASP A 34 4.61 12.67 25.30
CA ASP A 34 5.45 13.42 26.23
C ASP A 34 5.53 12.64 27.55
N LEU A 35 6.64 11.93 27.76
CA LEU A 35 6.85 11.13 28.98
C LEU A 35 7.29 11.98 30.18
N GLU A 36 7.67 13.25 29.99
CA GLU A 36 7.94 14.17 31.10
C GLU A 36 6.62 14.61 31.74
N GLU A 37 5.63 14.95 30.93
CA GLU A 37 4.28 15.32 31.40
C GLU A 37 3.44 14.09 31.76
N PHE A 38 3.55 13.00 30.99
CA PHE A 38 2.73 11.78 31.15
C PHE A 38 3.59 10.51 31.29
N PRO A 39 4.26 10.29 32.44
CA PRO A 39 5.26 9.22 32.61
C PRO A 39 4.70 7.79 32.49
N TYR A 40 3.40 7.62 32.77
CA TYR A 40 2.70 6.33 32.70
C TYR A 40 2.11 6.04 31.32
N MET A 41 2.41 6.84 30.30
CA MET A 41 1.92 6.54 28.94
C MET A 41 2.38 5.18 28.46
N GLY A 42 1.47 4.48 27.79
CA GLY A 42 1.67 3.14 27.27
C GLY A 42 1.71 2.02 28.30
N THR A 43 1.44 2.27 29.60
CA THR A 43 1.28 1.19 30.59
C THR A 43 -0.08 0.52 30.51
N ASP A 44 -1.12 1.29 30.16
CA ASP A 44 -2.48 0.79 29.98
C ASP A 44 -2.89 0.95 28.52
N ILE A 45 -2.73 -0.13 27.76
CA ILE A 45 -3.08 -0.20 26.34
C ILE A 45 -4.50 -0.74 26.22
N MET A 46 -5.32 -0.11 25.38
CA MET A 46 -6.70 -0.52 25.19
C MET A 46 -6.77 -1.99 24.73
N LYS A 47 -7.76 -2.71 25.24
CA LYS A 47 -7.95 -4.13 24.93
C LYS A 47 -8.16 -4.34 23.43
N ILE A 48 -7.49 -5.34 22.86
CA ILE A 48 -7.70 -5.82 21.49
C ILE A 48 -8.89 -6.79 21.48
N LYS A 49 -9.98 -6.42 20.79
CA LYS A 49 -11.20 -7.22 20.65
C LYS A 49 -11.35 -7.79 19.23
N PRO A 50 -11.95 -8.98 19.04
CA PRO A 50 -12.29 -9.46 17.70
C PRO A 50 -13.25 -8.49 16.97
N PHE A 51 -12.88 -8.06 15.77
CA PHE A 51 -13.74 -7.27 14.90
C PHE A 51 -14.73 -8.19 14.17
N HIS A 52 -16.04 -7.94 14.33
CA HIS A 52 -17.11 -8.81 13.83
C HIS A 52 -16.86 -10.30 14.11
N LYS A 53 -16.98 -10.70 15.38
CA LYS A 53 -16.68 -12.06 15.86
C LYS A 53 -17.23 -13.16 14.93
N GLY A 54 -16.35 -14.04 14.46
CA GLY A 54 -16.68 -15.15 13.55
C GLY A 54 -16.57 -14.82 12.06
N LYS A 55 -16.45 -13.54 11.67
CA LYS A 55 -16.23 -13.14 10.29
C LYS A 55 -14.74 -13.25 9.93
N ILE A 56 -14.47 -13.82 8.75
CA ILE A 56 -13.15 -13.87 8.13
C ILE A 56 -13.22 -13.16 6.79
N TYR A 57 -12.41 -12.12 6.62
CA TYR A 57 -12.31 -11.34 5.39
C TYR A 57 -11.48 -12.07 4.34
N GLY A 58 -11.77 -11.84 3.06
CA GLY A 58 -11.12 -12.49 1.92
C GLY A 58 -9.63 -12.16 1.80
N SER A 59 -9.23 -10.96 2.21
CA SER A 59 -7.84 -10.50 2.19
C SER A 59 -7.55 -9.44 3.28
N GLN A 60 -6.26 -9.09 3.42
CA GLN A 60 -5.83 -8.00 4.31
C GLN A 60 -6.44 -6.66 3.91
N GLU A 61 -6.57 -6.39 2.61
CA GLU A 61 -7.14 -5.14 2.08
C GLU A 61 -8.62 -5.03 2.41
N GLU A 62 -9.38 -6.12 2.28
CA GLU A 62 -10.80 -6.15 2.63
C GLU A 62 -11.01 -5.93 4.13
N ALA A 63 -10.19 -6.57 4.98
CA ALA A 63 -10.19 -6.33 6.42
C ALA A 63 -9.81 -4.87 6.74
N SER A 64 -8.78 -4.33 6.09
CA SER A 64 -8.32 -2.96 6.28
C SER A 64 -9.43 -1.96 5.95
N LYS A 65 -10.10 -2.13 4.81
CA LYS A 65 -11.21 -1.29 4.39
C LYS A 65 -12.37 -1.35 5.38
N ALA A 66 -12.74 -2.54 5.86
CA ALA A 66 -13.81 -2.68 6.84
C ALA A 66 -13.47 -2.01 8.18
N LEU A 67 -12.21 -2.06 8.61
CA LEU A 67 -11.73 -1.34 9.80
C LEU A 67 -11.81 0.19 9.62
N ASP A 68 -11.48 0.71 8.44
CA ASP A 68 -11.55 2.14 8.14
C ASP A 68 -12.99 2.65 8.09
N GLU A 69 -13.87 1.93 7.39
CA GLU A 69 -15.29 2.26 7.29
C GLU A 69 -15.99 2.27 8.65
N SER A 70 -15.52 1.43 9.58
CA SER A 70 -16.04 1.35 10.95
C SER A 70 -15.17 2.07 11.96
N TYR A 71 -14.22 2.92 11.55
CA TYR A 71 -13.24 3.51 12.46
C TYR A 71 -13.90 4.20 13.67
N ALA A 72 -14.95 4.97 13.42
CA ALA A 72 -15.69 5.69 14.46
C ALA A 72 -16.40 4.78 15.48
N SER A 73 -16.63 3.49 15.19
CA SER A 73 -17.35 2.58 16.09
C SER A 73 -16.46 1.88 17.12
N TRP A 74 -15.14 1.97 16.97
CA TRP A 74 -14.20 1.31 17.87
C TRP A 74 -13.05 2.21 18.32
N ALA A 75 -12.62 3.16 17.49
CA ALA A 75 -11.48 4.02 17.81
C ALA A 75 -11.72 4.77 19.12
N LYS A 76 -10.65 4.95 19.91
CA LYS A 76 -10.66 5.61 21.23
C LYS A 76 -11.41 4.89 22.35
N GLU A 77 -12.05 3.75 22.07
CA GLU A 77 -12.68 2.92 23.11
C GLU A 77 -11.95 1.58 23.29
N TYR A 78 -11.53 0.96 22.20
CA TYR A 78 -10.80 -0.30 22.19
C TYR A 78 -10.02 -0.49 20.90
N ASN A 79 -9.03 -1.38 20.92
CA ASN A 79 -8.37 -1.84 19.70
C ASN A 79 -9.13 -3.04 19.12
N VAL A 80 -8.95 -3.30 17.84
CA VAL A 80 -9.72 -4.33 17.12
C VAL A 80 -8.82 -5.25 16.31
N ALA A 81 -9.20 -6.51 16.18
CA ALA A 81 -8.50 -7.51 15.39
C ALA A 81 -9.47 -8.15 14.37
N ALA A 82 -9.29 -7.84 13.08
CA ALA A 82 -10.08 -8.39 11.99
C ALA A 82 -9.39 -9.62 11.39
N ALA A 83 -10.06 -10.77 11.41
CA ALA A 83 -9.53 -12.01 10.83
C ALA A 83 -9.56 -11.98 9.30
N PHE A 84 -8.50 -12.37 8.62
CA PHE A 84 -8.43 -12.43 7.17
C PHE A 84 -7.62 -13.62 6.67
N TYR A 85 -7.88 -14.07 5.44
CA TYR A 85 -7.06 -15.08 4.78
C TYR A 85 -5.76 -14.47 4.25
N ASP A 86 -4.61 -15.01 4.66
CA ASP A 86 -3.31 -14.55 4.18
C ASP A 86 -3.05 -15.03 2.74
N THR A 87 -3.44 -14.20 1.78
CA THR A 87 -3.29 -14.45 0.34
C THR A 87 -1.82 -14.52 -0.11
N SER A 88 -0.87 -14.02 0.71
CA SER A 88 0.56 -14.15 0.41
C SER A 88 1.06 -15.58 0.52
N ALA A 89 0.38 -16.42 1.30
CA ALA A 89 0.67 -17.85 1.47
C ALA A 89 0.02 -18.73 0.37
N ALA A 90 -0.62 -18.12 -0.64
CA ALA A 90 -1.25 -18.87 -1.72
C ALA A 90 -0.23 -19.71 -2.50
N LYS A 91 -0.61 -20.96 -2.81
CA LYS A 91 0.26 -21.85 -3.58
C LYS A 91 0.38 -21.33 -5.00
N GLU A 92 1.59 -21.40 -5.53
CA GLU A 92 1.85 -21.02 -6.91
C GLU A 92 1.31 -22.09 -7.87
N THR A 93 0.19 -21.78 -8.51
CA THR A 93 -0.38 -22.63 -9.56
C THR A 93 0.28 -22.33 -10.90
N LYS A 94 0.15 -23.26 -11.86
CA LYS A 94 0.62 -23.03 -13.25
C LYS A 94 0.05 -21.73 -13.83
N ARG A 95 -1.22 -21.43 -13.56
CA ARG A 95 -1.88 -20.20 -14.00
C ARG A 95 -1.26 -18.94 -13.36
N ILE A 96 -1.06 -18.95 -12.04
CA ILE A 96 -0.41 -17.82 -11.33
C ILE A 96 1.00 -17.59 -11.87
N LYS A 97 1.76 -18.68 -12.09
CA LYS A 97 3.10 -18.60 -12.68
C LYS A 97 3.08 -17.93 -14.06
N THR A 98 2.20 -18.37 -14.96
CA THR A 98 2.05 -17.75 -16.29
C THR A 98 1.64 -16.28 -16.20
N LEU A 99 0.76 -15.92 -15.26
CA LEU A 99 0.37 -14.51 -15.05
C LEU A 99 1.55 -13.66 -14.54
N LYS A 100 2.34 -14.16 -13.58
CA LYS A 100 3.55 -13.47 -13.09
C LYS A 100 4.58 -13.28 -14.19
N GLU A 101 4.82 -14.30 -15.02
CA GLU A 101 5.72 -14.19 -16.17
C GLU A 101 5.23 -13.13 -17.18
N ARG A 102 3.92 -13.04 -17.42
CA ARG A 102 3.33 -11.99 -18.26
C ARG A 102 3.46 -10.61 -17.64
N LEU A 103 3.24 -10.50 -16.32
CA LEU A 103 3.37 -9.25 -15.57
C LEU A 103 4.81 -8.73 -15.64
N GLU A 104 5.80 -9.60 -15.44
CA GLU A 104 7.22 -9.22 -15.53
C GLU A 104 7.57 -8.73 -16.94
N LYS A 105 7.11 -9.45 -17.98
CA LYS A 105 7.30 -9.02 -19.38
C LYS A 105 6.66 -7.66 -19.66
N GLU A 106 5.48 -7.37 -19.12
CA GLU A 106 4.84 -6.05 -19.28
C GLU A 106 5.59 -4.95 -18.51
N HIS A 107 6.11 -5.22 -17.32
CA HIS A 107 7.01 -4.30 -16.62
C HIS A 107 8.28 -4.00 -17.42
N GLN A 108 8.90 -5.03 -18.00
CA GLN A 108 10.07 -4.85 -18.85
C GLN A 108 9.75 -3.99 -20.08
N LYS A 109 8.64 -4.27 -20.78
CA LYS A 109 8.18 -3.45 -21.90
C LYS A 109 7.95 -1.99 -21.52
N LEU A 110 7.30 -1.73 -20.37
CA LEU A 110 7.08 -0.38 -19.86
C LEU A 110 8.42 0.33 -19.60
N ASN A 111 9.33 -0.33 -18.89
CA ASN A 111 10.63 0.22 -18.54
C ASN A 111 11.46 0.55 -19.78
N ASP A 112 11.52 -0.37 -20.74
CA ASP A 112 12.24 -0.18 -22.00
C ASP A 112 11.61 0.94 -22.83
N TYR A 113 10.27 1.00 -22.89
CA TYR A 113 9.55 2.04 -23.60
C TYR A 113 9.77 3.43 -22.98
N VAL A 114 9.71 3.55 -21.64
CA VAL A 114 9.95 4.80 -20.93
C VAL A 114 11.40 5.26 -21.12
N LYS A 115 12.38 4.36 -20.98
CA LYS A 115 13.79 4.67 -21.23
C LYS A 115 14.00 5.14 -22.66
N LYS A 116 13.47 4.42 -23.66
CA LYS A 116 13.63 4.77 -25.08
C LYS A 116 13.03 6.14 -25.41
N ASN A 117 11.89 6.48 -24.82
CA ASN A 117 11.16 7.72 -25.10
C ASN A 117 11.42 8.85 -24.08
N ASP A 118 12.48 8.75 -23.28
CA ASP A 118 12.89 9.83 -22.39
C ASP A 118 13.35 11.05 -23.21
N CYS A 119 12.92 12.25 -22.81
CA CYS A 119 13.29 13.51 -23.46
C CYS A 119 14.81 13.70 -23.50
N LYS A 120 15.57 13.11 -22.56
CA LYS A 120 17.04 13.11 -22.56
C LYS A 120 17.64 12.41 -23.78
N ASN A 121 16.93 11.46 -24.38
CA ASN A 121 17.39 10.71 -25.55
C ASN A 121 17.08 11.41 -26.87
N PHE A 122 16.36 12.53 -26.87
CA PHE A 122 16.07 13.27 -28.09
C PHE A 122 17.36 13.86 -28.67
N LYS A 123 17.47 13.80 -30.01
CA LYS A 123 18.63 14.33 -30.76
C LYS A 123 18.77 15.85 -30.62
N ALA A 124 17.66 16.57 -30.47
CA ALA A 124 17.66 18.02 -30.31
C ALA A 124 18.26 18.45 -28.95
N LYS A 125 19.07 19.53 -28.97
CA LYS A 125 19.62 20.14 -27.75
C LYS A 125 18.56 20.94 -26.97
N LEU A 126 17.60 21.51 -27.70
CA LEU A 126 16.49 22.28 -27.16
C LEU A 126 15.17 21.52 -27.43
N ILE A 127 14.25 21.58 -26.49
CA ILE A 127 12.90 21.02 -26.59
C ILE A 127 11.91 22.15 -26.35
N THR A 128 10.92 22.28 -27.22
CA THR A 128 9.83 23.25 -27.06
C THR A 128 8.71 22.61 -26.26
N CYS A 129 8.22 23.29 -25.22
CA CYS A 129 7.06 22.82 -24.49
C CYS A 129 5.78 22.99 -25.34
N PRO A 130 4.96 21.94 -25.54
CA PRO A 130 3.74 22.06 -26.34
C PRO A 130 2.63 22.88 -25.66
N LYS A 131 2.76 23.21 -24.36
CA LYS A 131 1.76 23.97 -23.60
C LYS A 131 2.11 25.46 -23.46
N CYS A 132 3.32 25.77 -23.00
CA CYS A 132 3.75 27.16 -22.75
C CYS A 132 4.76 27.68 -23.78
N GLU A 133 5.02 26.89 -24.83
CA GLU A 133 5.84 27.25 -25.99
C GLU A 133 7.30 27.61 -25.69
N SER A 134 7.73 27.45 -24.43
CA SER A 134 9.08 27.79 -24.00
C SER A 134 10.11 26.83 -24.60
N LYS A 135 11.21 27.38 -25.12
CA LYS A 135 12.38 26.62 -25.60
C LYS A 135 13.29 26.29 -24.43
N ILE A 136 13.41 25.01 -24.10
CA ILE A 136 14.09 24.53 -22.90
C ILE A 136 15.32 23.73 -23.29
N ASN A 137 16.45 23.99 -22.64
CA ASN A 137 17.62 23.14 -22.80
C ASN A 137 17.38 21.78 -22.14
N LYS A 138 17.65 20.70 -22.88
CA LYS A 138 17.44 19.32 -22.45
C LYS A 138 18.07 18.99 -21.08
N LYS A 139 19.18 19.65 -20.73
CA LYS A 139 19.87 19.48 -19.43
C LYS A 139 19.01 19.86 -18.22
N TYR A 140 18.05 20.77 -18.40
CA TYR A 140 17.16 21.25 -17.32
C TYR A 140 15.84 20.48 -17.24
N ILE A 141 15.60 19.51 -18.12
CA ILE A 141 14.38 18.70 -18.11
C ILE A 141 14.56 17.55 -17.12
N LEU A 142 13.70 17.51 -16.13
CA LEU A 142 13.62 16.45 -15.13
C LEU A 142 12.30 15.71 -15.28
N ARG A 143 12.35 14.37 -15.25
CA ARG A 143 11.18 13.48 -15.34
C ARG A 143 10.29 13.75 -16.57
N ASN A 144 10.88 14.21 -17.67
CA ASN A 144 10.17 14.61 -18.90
C ASN A 144 9.16 15.75 -18.71
N MET A 145 9.29 16.55 -17.65
CA MET A 145 8.38 17.66 -17.35
C MET A 145 9.00 18.99 -17.74
N CYS A 146 8.17 19.90 -18.23
CA CYS A 146 8.53 21.29 -18.43
C CYS A 146 8.92 21.92 -17.08
N PRO A 147 10.10 22.54 -16.95
CA PRO A 147 10.51 23.15 -15.68
C PRO A 147 9.62 24.32 -15.27
N LEU A 148 9.01 25.01 -16.24
CA LEU A 148 8.19 26.20 -16.06
C LEU A 148 6.74 25.87 -15.72
N CYS A 149 6.05 25.15 -16.60
CA CYS A 149 4.60 24.89 -16.48
C CYS A 149 4.25 23.48 -16.01
N LYS A 150 5.26 22.63 -15.74
CA LYS A 150 5.11 21.23 -15.31
C LYS A 150 4.28 20.36 -16.26
N HIS A 151 4.16 20.74 -17.52
CA HIS A 151 3.52 19.91 -18.53
C HIS A 151 4.45 18.77 -18.99
N ASP A 152 3.89 17.60 -19.26
CA ASP A 152 4.63 16.47 -19.82
C ASP A 152 5.09 16.82 -21.25
N LEU A 153 6.39 16.67 -21.51
CA LEU A 153 7.00 17.03 -22.78
C LEU A 153 7.00 15.88 -23.79
N ARG A 154 6.55 14.69 -23.39
CA ARG A 154 6.45 13.53 -24.28
C ARG A 154 5.28 13.70 -25.24
N SER A 155 5.35 13.01 -26.38
CA SER A 155 4.24 13.01 -27.32
C SER A 155 3.00 12.33 -26.71
N LYS A 156 1.82 12.74 -27.19
CA LYS A 156 0.54 12.16 -26.78
C LYS A 156 0.54 10.63 -26.90
N THR A 157 1.07 10.09 -28.00
CA THR A 157 1.20 8.64 -28.24
C THR A 157 2.09 7.94 -27.20
N VAL A 158 3.18 8.58 -26.76
CA VAL A 158 4.05 8.01 -25.72
C VAL A 158 3.32 7.98 -24.38
N ILE A 159 2.60 9.04 -24.02
CA ILE A 159 1.80 9.11 -22.80
C ILE A 159 0.71 8.02 -22.80
N GLU A 160 -0.08 7.95 -23.87
CA GLU A 160 -1.16 6.96 -24.02
C GLU A 160 -0.64 5.52 -24.00
N THR A 161 0.49 5.26 -24.65
CA THR A 161 1.12 3.92 -24.66
C THR A 161 1.64 3.55 -23.27
N THR A 162 2.25 4.50 -22.56
CA THR A 162 2.71 4.30 -21.17
C THR A 162 1.52 3.95 -20.27
N GLN A 163 0.41 4.70 -20.40
CA GLN A 163 -0.81 4.45 -19.65
C GLN A 163 -1.39 3.07 -19.95
N ARG A 164 -1.37 2.64 -21.23
CA ARG A 164 -1.82 1.29 -21.62
C ARG A 164 -1.01 0.19 -20.93
N TYR A 165 0.32 0.33 -20.87
CA TYR A 165 1.17 -0.62 -20.16
C TYR A 165 0.85 -0.64 -18.66
N GLN A 166 0.71 0.51 -18.02
CA GLN A 166 0.33 0.62 -16.61
C GLN A 166 -1.03 -0.03 -16.33
N ASN A 167 -2.03 0.20 -17.19
CA ASN A 167 -3.35 -0.42 -17.07
C ASN A 167 -3.28 -1.95 -17.24
N ASN A 168 -2.44 -2.45 -18.15
CA ASN A 168 -2.24 -3.89 -18.33
C ASN A 168 -1.55 -4.53 -17.13
N ILE A 169 -0.55 -3.87 -16.55
CA ILE A 169 0.12 -4.30 -15.31
C ILE A 169 -0.90 -4.39 -14.17
N GLN A 170 -1.74 -3.36 -14.01
CA GLN A 170 -2.79 -3.36 -12.99
C GLN A 170 -3.75 -4.54 -13.19
N LYS A 171 -4.26 -4.74 -14.41
CA LYS A 171 -5.14 -5.87 -14.73
C LYS A 171 -4.51 -7.22 -14.42
N LEU A 172 -3.24 -7.42 -14.79
CA LEU A 172 -2.52 -8.66 -14.50
C LEU A 172 -2.32 -8.86 -12.99
N SER A 173 -2.03 -7.79 -12.24
CA SER A 173 -1.94 -7.83 -10.79
C SER A 173 -3.27 -8.21 -10.15
N ASP A 174 -4.37 -7.62 -10.63
CA ASP A 174 -5.73 -7.93 -10.16
C ASP A 174 -6.10 -9.39 -10.47
N GLU A 175 -5.77 -9.89 -11.67
CA GLU A 175 -5.97 -11.30 -12.04
C GLU A 175 -5.21 -12.25 -11.11
N ILE A 176 -3.94 -11.94 -10.78
CA ILE A 176 -3.15 -12.72 -9.82
C ILE A 176 -3.81 -12.70 -8.44
N HIS A 177 -4.25 -11.53 -7.98
CA HIS A 177 -4.94 -11.39 -6.70
C HIS A 177 -6.22 -12.24 -6.65
N GLN A 178 -7.04 -12.20 -7.70
CA GLN A 178 -8.25 -13.02 -7.80
C GLN A 178 -7.94 -14.53 -7.81
N GLU A 179 -6.87 -14.97 -8.48
CA GLU A 179 -6.44 -16.38 -8.44
C GLU A 179 -5.96 -16.80 -7.04
N ASN A 180 -5.34 -15.89 -6.28
CA ASN A 180 -4.97 -16.17 -4.89
C ASN A 180 -6.21 -16.26 -3.98
N LEU A 181 -7.19 -15.37 -4.17
CA LEU A 181 -8.46 -15.38 -3.42
C LEU A 181 -9.26 -16.68 -3.62
N LYS A 182 -9.17 -17.32 -4.79
CA LYS A 182 -9.79 -18.65 -5.02
C LYS A 182 -9.25 -19.74 -4.10
N GLN A 183 -8.05 -19.57 -3.55
CA GLN A 183 -7.42 -20.53 -2.64
C GLN A 183 -7.73 -20.25 -1.16
N LYS A 184 -8.43 -19.14 -0.85
CA LYS A 184 -8.54 -18.56 0.50
C LYS A 184 -8.86 -19.56 1.60
N GLU A 185 -9.80 -20.48 1.37
CA GLU A 185 -10.26 -21.44 2.38
C GLU A 185 -9.16 -22.41 2.87
N LYS A 186 -8.09 -22.57 2.08
CA LYS A 186 -6.92 -23.41 2.41
C LYS A 186 -5.75 -22.61 2.97
N LEU A 187 -5.89 -21.28 3.05
CA LEU A 187 -4.83 -20.38 3.49
C LEU A 187 -4.90 -20.16 5.00
N PRO A 188 -3.75 -19.88 5.64
CA PRO A 188 -3.74 -19.52 7.06
C PRO A 188 -4.56 -18.24 7.29
N VAL A 189 -5.30 -18.24 8.39
CA VAL A 189 -5.99 -17.06 8.88
C VAL A 189 -5.02 -16.25 9.74
N ARG A 190 -4.94 -14.95 9.48
CA ARG A 190 -4.20 -13.97 10.29
C ARG A 190 -5.15 -12.87 10.75
N TYR A 191 -4.66 -11.98 11.60
CA TYR A 191 -5.48 -10.89 12.15
C TYR A 191 -4.82 -9.55 11.87
N LEU A 192 -5.59 -8.63 11.28
CA LEU A 192 -5.20 -7.23 11.12
C LEU A 192 -5.68 -6.48 12.36
N VAL A 193 -4.72 -6.04 13.17
CA VAL A 193 -4.98 -5.23 14.35
C VAL A 193 -5.08 -3.77 13.93
N GLY A 194 -6.24 -3.16 14.11
CA GLY A 194 -6.43 -1.71 14.07
C GLY A 194 -6.34 -1.14 15.48
N TYR A 195 -5.55 -0.08 15.66
CA TYR A 195 -5.39 0.56 16.96
C TYR A 195 -5.57 2.07 16.89
N CYS A 196 -6.00 2.65 18.01
CA CYS A 196 -6.11 4.08 18.22
C CYS A 196 -5.92 4.37 19.71
N GLU A 197 -4.74 4.84 20.08
CA GLU A 197 -4.28 5.00 21.45
C GLU A 197 -4.03 6.46 21.80
N TYR A 198 -4.27 6.80 23.07
CA TYR A 198 -4.05 8.15 23.58
C TYR A 198 -2.56 8.37 23.87
N ILE A 199 -2.06 9.58 23.55
CA ILE A 199 -0.64 9.95 23.73
C ILE A 199 -0.44 11.32 24.41
N GLY A 200 -1.50 11.93 24.97
CA GLY A 200 -1.46 13.29 25.55
C GLY A 200 -2.20 14.33 24.71
#